data_AF-A0A1D2YWG1-F1
#
_entry.id   AF-A0A1D2YWG1-F1
#
_cell.length_a   1.000
_cell.length_b   1.000
_cell.length_c   1.000
_cell.angle_alpha   90.00
_cell.angle_beta   90.00
_cell.angle_gamma   90.00
#
_symmetry.space_group_name_H-M   'P 1'
#
loop_
_entity.id
_entity.type
_entity.pdbx_description
1 polymer ?
#
loop_
_entity_poly.entity_id
_entity_poly.type
_entity_poly.pdbx_seq_one_letter_code
_entity_poly.pdbx_strand_id
1 'polypeptide(L)'
;MINGIYEQVINRMISELLEKDNKVIKKMPIDPAEKNLILAEYISGLIRDKFRHLDDTDKVNALNQMIDLLKKIVADEDVNDYLIEGVGELLLEVKDIKPFESKSNLIRPITSIARSSLFTGSKVEPSLFAELKKEILSADRIDILVSFIKYSGLRLLIDEFRVFTRTKKLRLFAI
;
A
#
# COMPACT_ATOMS: atom_id res chain seq x y z
N MET A 1 1.34 -30.75 -13.22
CA MET A 1 -0.13 -30.77 -13.38
C MET A 1 -0.71 -29.54 -12.72
N ILE A 2 -1.51 -28.78 -13.46
CA ILE A 2 -2.14 -27.56 -12.96
C ILE A 2 -3.63 -27.85 -12.79
N ASN A 3 -4.04 -28.20 -11.58
CA ASN A 3 -5.43 -28.35 -11.16
C ASN A 3 -5.69 -27.34 -10.04
N GLY A 4 -6.86 -26.70 -10.03
CA GLY A 4 -7.25 -25.78 -8.98
C GLY A 4 -6.70 -24.35 -9.12
N ILE A 5 -6.21 -23.94 -10.30
CA ILE A 5 -5.98 -22.51 -10.57
C ILE A 5 -7.32 -21.85 -10.91
N TYR A 6 -7.66 -20.78 -10.19
CA TYR A 6 -8.84 -19.94 -10.40
C TYR A 6 -8.47 -18.46 -10.25
N GLU A 7 -9.34 -17.57 -10.72
CA GLU A 7 -9.20 -16.10 -10.57
C GLU A 7 -7.84 -15.54 -11.02
N GLN A 8 -7.32 -16.06 -12.12
CA GLN A 8 -6.09 -15.54 -12.75
C GLN A 8 -6.42 -14.82 -14.06
N VAL A 9 -5.74 -13.69 -14.29
CA VAL A 9 -5.71 -13.06 -15.62
C VAL A 9 -5.02 -14.02 -16.59
N ILE A 10 -5.73 -14.41 -17.65
CA ILE A 10 -5.22 -15.33 -18.66
C ILE A 10 -4.13 -14.62 -19.48
N ASN A 11 -2.87 -14.95 -19.19
CA ASN A 11 -1.70 -14.45 -19.92
C ASN A 11 -1.19 -15.50 -20.94
N ARG A 12 -0.09 -15.18 -21.65
CA ARG A 12 0.48 -16.09 -22.66
C ARG A 12 0.88 -17.44 -22.09
N MET A 13 1.54 -17.46 -20.92
CA MET A 13 1.95 -18.70 -20.27
C MET A 13 0.75 -19.58 -19.90
N ILE A 14 -0.29 -18.99 -19.30
CA ILE A 14 -1.52 -19.72 -18.97
C ILE A 14 -2.20 -20.23 -20.25
N SER A 15 -2.24 -19.41 -21.30
CA SER A 15 -2.85 -19.81 -22.59
C SER A 15 -2.15 -21.04 -23.17
N GLU A 16 -0.81 -21.05 -23.23
CA GLU A 16 -0.03 -22.20 -23.69
C GLU A 16 -0.20 -23.45 -22.82
N LEU A 17 -0.38 -23.28 -21.51
CA LEU A 17 -0.62 -24.38 -20.57
C LEU A 17 -2.03 -24.97 -20.73
N LEU A 18 -3.00 -24.14 -21.12
CA LEU A 18 -4.38 -24.56 -21.37
C LEU A 18 -4.50 -25.35 -22.69
N GLU A 19 -3.63 -25.12 -23.67
CA GLU A 19 -3.63 -25.82 -24.96
C GLU A 19 -3.04 -27.25 -24.89
N LYS A 20 -2.17 -27.52 -23.92
CA LYS A 20 -1.40 -28.77 -23.86
C LYS A 20 -2.11 -29.94 -23.17
N ASP A 21 -3.18 -29.68 -22.42
CA ASP A 21 -3.85 -30.68 -21.59
C ASP A 21 -5.33 -30.85 -21.98
N ASN A 22 -5.83 -32.08 -21.96
CA ASN A 22 -7.25 -32.42 -22.21
C ASN A 22 -8.13 -32.05 -21.00
N LYS A 23 -8.23 -30.75 -20.69
CA LYS A 23 -8.89 -30.21 -19.49
C LYS A 23 -10.24 -29.58 -19.81
N VAL A 24 -11.12 -29.59 -18.82
CA VAL A 24 -12.33 -28.75 -18.81
C VAL A 24 -11.92 -27.34 -18.41
N ILE A 25 -12.14 -26.38 -19.30
CA ILE A 25 -11.73 -24.98 -19.11
C ILE A 25 -12.99 -24.12 -18.99
N LYS A 26 -13.09 -23.35 -17.91
CA LYS A 26 -14.14 -22.34 -17.73
C LYS A 26 -13.51 -20.96 -17.65
N LYS A 27 -13.99 -20.03 -18.49
CA LYS A 27 -13.52 -18.64 -18.56
C LYS A 27 -14.73 -17.70 -18.46
N MET A 28 -14.52 -16.52 -17.92
CA MET A 28 -15.50 -15.44 -17.89
C MET A 28 -14.78 -14.11 -18.18
N PRO A 29 -15.39 -13.16 -18.91
CA PRO A 29 -14.82 -11.82 -19.03
C PRO A 29 -14.69 -11.18 -17.64
N ILE A 30 -13.66 -10.36 -17.47
CA ILE A 30 -13.51 -9.54 -16.27
C ILE A 30 -14.65 -8.53 -16.23
N ASP A 31 -15.32 -8.41 -15.07
CA ASP A 31 -16.37 -7.44 -14.82
C ASP A 31 -15.88 -6.02 -15.17
N PRO A 32 -16.59 -5.25 -16.01
CA PRO A 32 -16.22 -3.87 -16.33
C PRO A 32 -15.97 -2.98 -15.11
N ALA A 33 -16.71 -3.17 -14.01
CA ALA A 33 -16.58 -2.39 -12.78
C ALA A 33 -15.26 -2.68 -12.03
N GLU A 34 -14.73 -3.89 -12.14
CA GLU A 34 -13.51 -4.33 -11.44
C GLU A 34 -12.28 -4.39 -12.36
N LYS A 35 -12.48 -4.25 -13.68
CA LYS A 35 -11.44 -4.45 -14.69
C LYS A 35 -10.19 -3.61 -14.45
N ASN A 36 -10.36 -2.34 -14.09
CA ASN A 36 -9.24 -1.45 -13.83
C ASN A 36 -8.41 -1.92 -12.63
N LEU A 37 -9.10 -2.32 -11.55
CA LEU A 37 -8.44 -2.83 -10.35
C LEU A 37 -7.68 -4.12 -10.63
N ILE A 38 -8.36 -5.11 -11.23
CA ILE A 38 -7.78 -6.43 -11.50
C ILE A 38 -6.55 -6.33 -12.42
N LEU A 39 -6.61 -5.49 -13.46
CA LEU A 39 -5.47 -5.30 -14.37
C LEU A 39 -4.32 -4.52 -13.71
N ALA A 40 -4.62 -3.54 -12.86
CA ALA A 40 -3.61 -2.81 -12.09
C ALA A 40 -2.89 -3.73 -11.09
N GLU A 41 -3.63 -4.62 -10.41
CA GLU A 41 -3.04 -5.61 -9.51
C GLU A 41 -2.19 -6.64 -10.27
N TYR A 42 -2.65 -7.08 -11.45
CA TYR A 42 -1.89 -7.99 -12.30
C TYR A 42 -0.53 -7.41 -12.71
N ILE A 43 -0.50 -6.17 -13.20
CA ILE A 43 0.77 -5.53 -13.59
C ILE A 43 1.64 -5.22 -12.37
N SER A 44 1.04 -4.82 -11.24
CA SER A 44 1.77 -4.59 -9.98
C SER A 44 2.49 -5.86 -9.50
N GLY A 45 1.81 -7.00 -9.55
CA GLY A 45 2.39 -8.31 -9.23
C GLY A 45 3.56 -8.66 -10.16
N LEU A 46 3.42 -8.40 -11.46
CA LEU A 46 4.48 -8.62 -12.43
C LEU A 46 5.71 -7.73 -12.15
N ILE A 47 5.51 -6.43 -11.91
CA ILE A 47 6.59 -5.50 -11.57
C ILE A 47 7.32 -6.01 -10.31
N ARG A 48 6.59 -6.36 -9.25
CA ARG A 48 7.18 -6.87 -7.99
C ARG A 48 8.01 -8.14 -8.18
N ASP A 49 7.57 -9.04 -9.05
CA ASP A 49 8.31 -10.27 -9.37
C ASP A 49 9.57 -9.96 -10.17
N LYS A 50 9.46 -9.18 -11.26
CA LYS A 50 10.56 -8.94 -12.19
C LYS A 50 11.61 -7.96 -11.65
N PHE A 51 11.23 -7.05 -10.76
CA PHE A 51 12.16 -6.06 -10.21
C PHE A 51 12.96 -6.60 -9.03
N ARG A 52 12.69 -7.83 -8.55
CA ARG A 52 13.32 -8.41 -7.35
C ARG A 52 14.85 -8.45 -7.42
N HIS A 53 15.41 -8.60 -8.62
CA HIS A 53 16.85 -8.74 -8.86
C HIS A 53 17.51 -7.51 -9.48
N LEU A 54 16.76 -6.42 -9.65
CA LEU A 54 17.31 -5.16 -10.16
C LEU A 54 17.93 -4.35 -9.02
N ASP A 55 18.97 -3.59 -9.33
CA ASP A 55 19.49 -2.56 -8.44
C ASP A 55 18.51 -1.38 -8.38
N ASP A 56 18.58 -0.57 -7.31
CA ASP A 56 17.57 0.46 -7.05
C ASP A 56 17.51 1.53 -8.14
N THR A 57 18.65 1.94 -8.68
CA THR A 57 18.72 2.85 -9.84
C THR A 57 18.01 2.27 -11.07
N ASP A 58 18.19 0.97 -11.33
CA ASP A 58 17.57 0.31 -12.48
C ASP A 58 16.05 0.18 -12.30
N LYS A 59 15.57 -0.05 -11.06
CA LYS A 59 14.13 -0.03 -10.76
C LYS A 59 13.52 1.33 -11.06
N VAL A 60 14.16 2.41 -10.63
CA VAL A 60 13.68 3.78 -10.87
C VAL A 60 13.66 4.10 -12.36
N ASN A 61 14.76 3.80 -13.06
CA ASN A 61 14.86 4.02 -14.50
C ASN A 61 13.77 3.24 -15.27
N ALA A 62 13.55 1.98 -14.91
CA ALA A 62 12.51 1.16 -15.53
C ALA A 62 11.10 1.73 -15.26
N LEU A 63 10.81 2.18 -14.03
CA LEU A 63 9.53 2.82 -13.72
C LEU A 63 9.33 4.12 -14.50
N ASN A 64 10.35 4.98 -14.58
CA ASN A 64 10.27 6.22 -15.36
C ASN A 64 10.01 5.95 -16.85
N GLN A 65 10.63 4.92 -17.42
CA GLN A 65 10.31 4.48 -18.79
C GLN A 65 8.86 4.00 -18.92
N MET A 66 8.31 3.32 -17.91
CA MET A 66 6.91 2.92 -17.90
C MET A 66 5.95 4.12 -17.80
N ILE A 67 6.31 5.14 -17.03
CA ILE A 67 5.57 6.42 -16.93
C ILE A 67 5.55 7.14 -18.28
N ASP A 68 6.70 7.23 -18.95
CA ASP A 68 6.80 7.82 -20.29
C ASP A 68 5.95 7.07 -21.33
N LEU A 69 5.89 5.74 -21.23
CA LEU A 69 5.02 4.93 -22.09
C LEU A 69 3.54 5.17 -21.77
N LEU A 70 3.19 5.26 -20.48
CA LEU A 70 1.82 5.53 -20.05
C LEU A 70 1.35 6.88 -20.59
N LYS A 71 2.15 7.94 -20.44
CA LYS A 71 1.91 9.27 -21.01
C LYS A 71 1.51 9.19 -22.49
N LYS A 72 2.27 8.44 -23.30
CA LYS A 72 1.99 8.26 -24.73
C LYS A 72 0.67 7.54 -25.00
N ILE A 73 0.30 6.58 -24.15
CA ILE A 73 -0.93 5.80 -24.28
C ILE A 73 -2.16 6.66 -23.91
N VAL A 74 -2.08 7.44 -22.84
CA VAL A 74 -3.22 8.24 -22.35
C VAL A 74 -3.30 9.63 -22.99
N ALA A 75 -2.25 10.07 -23.70
CA ALA A 75 -2.12 11.40 -24.28
C ALA A 75 -2.31 12.52 -23.23
N ASP A 76 -1.72 12.31 -22.05
CA ASP A 76 -1.78 13.21 -20.91
C ASP A 76 -0.35 13.61 -20.51
N GLU A 77 -0.04 14.90 -20.68
CA GLU A 77 1.28 15.47 -20.40
C GLU A 77 1.58 15.55 -18.90
N ASP A 78 0.55 15.65 -18.05
CA ASP A 78 0.68 15.81 -16.60
C ASP A 78 1.21 14.51 -15.95
N VAL A 79 1.19 13.39 -16.67
CA VAL A 79 1.77 12.11 -16.23
C VAL A 79 3.28 12.25 -15.95
N ASN A 80 3.97 13.20 -16.58
CA ASN A 80 5.39 13.44 -16.33
C ASN A 80 5.69 14.00 -14.94
N ASP A 81 4.73 14.62 -14.26
CA ASP A 81 4.90 15.11 -12.89
C ASP A 81 5.12 13.97 -11.88
N TYR A 82 4.85 12.72 -12.30
CA TYR A 82 5.03 11.52 -11.49
C TYR A 82 6.38 10.83 -11.73
N LEU A 83 7.26 11.41 -12.56
CA LEU A 83 8.62 10.89 -12.73
C LEU A 83 9.35 10.86 -11.39
N ILE A 84 10.00 9.74 -11.11
CA ILE A 84 10.70 9.49 -9.86
C ILE A 84 12.09 10.11 -9.95
N GLU A 85 12.41 10.97 -8.98
CA GLU A 85 13.73 11.56 -8.82
C GLU A 85 14.67 10.71 -7.94
N GLY A 86 15.97 10.88 -8.14
CA GLY A 86 17.00 10.22 -7.35
C GLY A 86 16.92 8.69 -7.43
N VAL A 87 17.05 8.03 -6.27
CA VAL A 87 16.98 6.56 -6.14
C VAL A 87 15.62 6.06 -5.66
N GLY A 88 14.56 6.87 -5.77
CA GLY A 88 13.22 6.51 -5.31
C GLY A 88 13.06 6.62 -3.80
N GLU A 89 13.29 7.82 -3.27
CA GLU A 89 13.22 8.10 -1.85
C GLU A 89 11.76 8.28 -1.37
N LEU A 90 11.52 7.98 -0.09
CA LEU A 90 10.23 8.24 0.54
C LEU A 90 10.28 9.54 1.33
N LEU A 91 9.37 10.46 1.02
CA LEU A 91 9.17 11.66 1.82
C LEU A 91 8.60 11.28 3.20
N LEU A 92 9.38 11.53 4.26
CA LEU A 92 9.01 11.13 5.62
C LEU A 92 8.35 12.24 6.45
N GLU A 93 8.75 13.51 6.25
CA GLU A 93 8.22 14.67 6.96
C GLU A 93 8.46 15.95 6.14
N VAL A 94 7.50 16.87 6.17
CA VAL A 94 7.65 18.25 5.70
C VAL A 94 7.18 19.16 6.84
N LYS A 95 8.04 20.07 7.30
CA LYS A 95 7.72 21.03 8.35
C LYS A 95 8.48 22.33 8.17
N ASP A 96 7.87 23.42 8.60
CA ASP A 96 8.55 24.73 8.65
C ASP A 96 9.62 24.74 9.73
N ILE A 97 10.78 25.33 9.41
CA ILE A 97 11.86 25.51 10.39
C ILE A 97 11.47 26.65 11.33
N LYS A 98 11.10 26.33 12.57
CA LYS A 98 10.93 27.35 13.61
C LYS A 98 12.25 27.59 14.34
N PRO A 99 12.68 28.86 14.51
CA PRO A 99 13.81 29.15 15.39
C PRO A 99 13.46 28.63 16.78
N PHE A 100 14.34 27.81 17.37
CA PHE A 100 14.22 27.12 18.67
C PHE A 100 13.51 25.75 18.74
N GLU A 101 13.02 25.17 17.64
CA GLU A 101 12.64 23.74 17.68
C GLU A 101 13.90 22.86 17.62
N SER A 102 14.25 22.22 18.75
CA SER A 102 15.21 21.11 18.76
C SER A 102 14.73 20.01 17.82
N LYS A 103 15.64 19.35 17.07
CA LYS A 103 15.34 18.21 16.17
C LYS A 103 14.17 17.39 16.71
N SER A 104 13.00 17.49 16.05
CA SER A 104 11.84 16.70 16.45
C SER A 104 12.21 15.23 16.33
N ASN A 105 11.88 14.44 17.35
CA ASN A 105 11.85 13.00 17.19
C ASN A 105 10.66 12.70 16.27
N LEU A 106 10.94 12.27 15.04
CA LEU A 106 9.94 11.78 14.09
C LEU A 106 9.18 10.61 14.74
N ILE A 107 7.95 10.87 15.20
CA ILE A 107 7.05 9.81 15.64
C ILE A 107 6.31 9.36 14.38
N ARG A 108 6.74 8.27 13.76
CA ARG A 108 6.09 7.66 12.59
C ARG A 108 6.09 6.13 12.74
N PRO A 109 5.02 5.43 12.34
CA PRO A 109 5.03 3.98 12.21
C PRO A 109 6.17 3.53 11.28
N ILE A 110 6.80 2.42 11.64
CA ILE A 110 7.78 1.72 10.80
C ILE A 110 7.03 0.94 9.70
N THR A 111 5.85 0.41 10.02
CA THR A 111 4.99 -0.32 9.08
C THR A 111 3.61 0.33 9.04
N SER A 112 3.20 0.82 7.87
CA SER A 112 1.85 1.38 7.72
C SER A 112 0.80 0.30 7.93
N ILE A 113 -0.22 0.60 8.74
CA ILE A 113 -1.36 -0.30 8.99
C ILE A 113 -2.31 -0.34 7.78
N ALA A 114 -2.23 0.65 6.87
CA ALA A 114 -3.03 0.69 5.65
C ALA A 114 -2.63 -0.38 4.63
N ARG A 115 -1.44 -0.98 4.75
CA ARG A 115 -1.04 -2.16 3.96
C ARG A 115 -1.38 -3.42 4.74
N SER A 116 -1.77 -4.48 4.01
CA SER A 116 -2.10 -5.79 4.58
C SER A 116 -0.89 -6.37 5.34
N SER A 117 -0.77 -6.02 6.62
CA SER A 117 0.28 -6.44 7.52
C SER A 117 -0.31 -7.51 8.45
N LEU A 118 0.21 -8.72 8.37
CA LEU A 118 -0.17 -9.79 9.29
C LEU A 118 0.61 -9.61 10.59
N PHE A 119 -0.04 -9.04 11.60
CA PHE A 119 0.54 -8.91 12.94
C PHE A 119 0.32 -10.23 13.69
N THR A 120 1.34 -11.09 13.73
CA THR A 120 1.26 -12.42 14.35
C THR A 120 1.55 -12.38 15.86
N GLY A 121 1.95 -11.23 16.39
CA GLY A 121 2.36 -11.09 17.78
C GLY A 121 3.72 -11.73 18.08
N SER A 122 4.53 -12.04 17.05
CA SER A 122 5.88 -12.56 17.22
C SER A 122 6.79 -11.51 17.87
N LYS A 123 7.80 -11.94 18.65
CA LYS A 123 8.74 -11.02 19.33
C LYS A 123 9.61 -10.19 18.37
N VAL A 124 9.67 -10.58 17.10
CA VAL A 124 10.50 -9.94 16.07
C VAL A 124 9.68 -8.93 15.26
N GLU A 125 8.35 -9.01 15.30
CA GLU A 125 7.47 -8.07 14.63
C GLU A 125 7.17 -6.83 15.50
N PRO A 126 7.03 -5.64 14.89
CA PRO A 126 6.53 -4.49 15.61
C PRO A 126 5.11 -4.78 16.10
N SER A 127 4.86 -4.54 17.39
CA SER A 127 3.53 -4.76 17.98
C SER A 127 2.50 -3.89 17.27
N LEU A 128 1.36 -4.47 16.87
CA LEU A 128 0.22 -3.74 16.31
C LEU A 128 -0.13 -2.51 17.14
N PHE A 129 -0.14 -2.65 18.48
CA PHE A 129 -0.44 -1.53 19.37
C PHE A 129 0.65 -0.46 19.35
N ALA A 130 1.93 -0.85 19.25
CA ALA A 130 3.02 0.12 19.16
C ALA A 130 2.95 0.93 17.85
N GLU A 131 2.60 0.28 16.73
CA GLU A 131 2.43 0.97 15.45
C GLU A 131 1.17 1.82 15.44
N LEU A 132 0.04 1.36 16.00
CA LEU A 132 -1.18 2.15 16.18
C LEU A 132 -0.92 3.42 16.99
N LYS A 133 -0.16 3.32 18.08
CA LYS A 133 0.23 4.49 18.89
C LYS A 133 0.98 5.52 18.05
N LYS A 134 1.92 5.08 17.21
CA LYS A 134 2.68 5.98 16.33
C LYS A 134 1.79 6.59 15.25
N GLU A 135 0.93 5.79 14.62
CA GLU A 135 -0.07 6.28 13.64
C GLU A 135 -0.98 7.36 14.24
N ILE A 136 -1.48 7.15 15.48
CA ILE A 136 -2.29 8.14 16.19
C ILE A 136 -1.53 9.44 16.39
N LEU A 137 -0.28 9.37 16.85
CA LEU A 137 0.51 10.58 17.16
C LEU A 137 1.02 11.30 15.90
N SER A 138 1.21 10.59 14.79
CA SER A 138 1.67 11.15 13.52
C SER A 138 0.54 11.70 12.65
N ALA A 139 -0.68 11.21 12.82
CA ALA A 139 -1.81 11.59 11.97
C ALA A 139 -2.17 13.08 12.11
N ASP A 140 -2.74 13.67 11.07
CA ASP A 140 -3.37 15.00 11.13
C ASP A 140 -4.87 14.94 11.45
N ARG A 141 -5.48 13.80 11.13
CA ARG A 141 -6.88 13.50 11.39
C ARG A 141 -7.06 12.01 11.62
N ILE A 142 -7.96 11.64 12.53
CA ILE A 142 -8.33 10.25 12.80
C ILE A 142 -9.83 10.10 12.62
N ASP A 143 -10.25 9.22 11.73
CA ASP A 143 -11.63 8.74 11.61
C ASP A 143 -11.63 7.22 11.89
N ILE A 144 -12.38 6.79 12.90
CA ILE A 144 -12.46 5.38 13.32
C ILE A 144 -13.81 4.81 12.88
N LEU A 145 -13.81 3.75 12.07
CA LEU A 145 -15.00 3.00 11.67
C LEU A 145 -14.93 1.59 12.27
N VAL A 146 -15.86 1.26 13.16
CA VAL A 146 -15.82 0.00 13.92
C VAL A 146 -17.23 -0.52 14.21
N SER A 147 -17.43 -1.83 14.24
CA SER A 147 -18.72 -2.43 14.61
C SER A 147 -18.90 -2.57 16.13
N PHE A 148 -17.81 -2.75 16.88
CA PHE A 148 -17.81 -2.74 18.33
C PHE A 148 -16.45 -2.33 18.89
N ILE A 149 -16.44 -1.72 20.07
CA ILE A 149 -15.21 -1.39 20.81
C ILE A 149 -15.27 -2.08 22.16
N LYS A 150 -14.27 -2.90 22.46
CA LYS A 150 -14.04 -3.39 23.83
C LYS A 150 -13.20 -2.38 24.59
N TYR A 151 -13.61 -2.05 25.81
CA TYR A 151 -12.87 -1.13 26.68
C TYR A 151 -11.42 -1.58 26.91
N SER A 152 -11.19 -2.89 27.02
CA SER A 152 -9.86 -3.47 27.17
C SER A 152 -8.92 -3.14 26.01
N GLY A 153 -9.43 -3.04 24.78
CA GLY A 153 -8.65 -2.62 23.61
C GLY A 153 -8.42 -1.12 23.58
N LEU A 154 -9.47 -0.33 23.86
CA LEU A 154 -9.38 1.13 23.88
C LEU A 154 -8.39 1.65 24.94
N ARG A 155 -8.34 0.99 26.11
CA ARG A 155 -7.43 1.35 27.21
C ARG A 155 -5.96 1.38 26.78
N LEU A 156 -5.57 0.57 25.79
CA LEU A 156 -4.20 0.49 25.31
C LEU A 156 -3.76 1.71 24.48
N LEU A 157 -4.72 2.49 23.97
CA LEU A 157 -4.52 3.62 23.05
C LEU A 157 -5.01 4.96 23.62
N ILE A 158 -5.63 4.95 24.81
CA ILE A 158 -6.35 6.10 25.35
C ILE A 158 -5.46 7.31 25.61
N ASP A 159 -4.20 7.07 26.00
CA ASP A 159 -3.25 8.14 26.30
C ASP A 159 -2.82 8.86 25.02
N GLU A 160 -2.58 8.10 23.94
CA GLU A 160 -2.26 8.67 22.64
C GLU A 160 -3.43 9.45 22.05
N PHE A 161 -4.66 8.92 22.17
CA PHE A 161 -5.85 9.68 21.76
C PHE A 161 -6.02 10.97 22.56
N ARG A 162 -5.74 10.96 23.87
CA ARG A 162 -5.76 12.17 24.70
C ARG A 162 -4.72 13.18 24.26
N VAL A 163 -3.51 12.75 23.91
CA VAL A 163 -2.47 13.65 23.38
C VAL A 163 -2.90 14.23 22.04
N PHE A 164 -3.36 13.39 21.11
CA PHE A 164 -3.80 13.79 19.78
C PHE A 164 -4.95 14.80 19.80
N THR A 165 -5.98 14.54 20.63
CA THR A 165 -7.19 15.38 20.70
C THR A 165 -6.99 16.73 21.38
N ARG A 166 -5.79 17.03 21.90
CA ARG A 166 -5.45 18.38 22.39
C ARG A 166 -5.41 19.42 21.27
N THR A 167 -5.00 19.02 20.08
CA THR A 167 -4.80 19.94 18.94
C THR A 167 -5.52 19.49 17.68
N LYS A 168 -5.89 18.21 17.57
CA LYS A 168 -6.46 17.60 16.36
C LYS A 168 -7.84 16.99 16.61
N LYS A 169 -8.61 16.75 15.54
CA LYS A 169 -9.98 16.21 15.61
C LYS A 169 -9.99 14.70 15.38
N LEU A 170 -10.73 13.98 16.21
CA LEU A 170 -11.01 12.54 16.08
C LEU A 170 -12.51 12.32 15.88
N ARG A 171 -12.89 11.46 14.94
CA ARG A 171 -14.28 11.03 14.71
C ARG A 171 -14.41 9.52 14.91
N LEU A 172 -15.56 9.10 15.42
CA LEU A 172 -15.90 7.69 15.62
C LEU A 172 -17.24 7.39 14.97
N PHE A 173 -17.26 6.39 14.11
CA PHE A 173 -18.42 5.85 13.43
C PHE A 173 -18.61 4.40 13.88
N ALA A 174 -19.70 4.14 14.61
CA ALA A 174 -20.09 2.79 14.99
C ALA A 174 -21.14 2.27 14.00
N ILE A 175 -20.91 1.11 13.38
CA ILE A 175 -21.86 0.43 12.48
C ILE A 175 -22.56 -0.71 13.23
#